data_AF-A0A140FW49-F1
#
_entry.id   AF-A0A140FW49-F1
#
_cell.length_a   1.000
_cell.length_b   1.000
_cell.length_c   1.000
_cell.angle_alpha   90.00
_cell.angle_beta   90.00
_cell.angle_gamma   90.00
#
_symmetry.space_group_name_H-M   'P 1'
#
loop_
_entity.id
_entity.type
_entity.pdbx_description
1 polymer ?
#
loop_
_entity_poly.entity_id
_entity_poly.type
_entity_poly.pdbx_seq_one_letter_code
_entity_poly.pdbx_strand_id
1 'polypeptide(L)'
;MDWVRYRIRQELKKDPDVKTVCIASPGGTSSEAMEIADIIYKHAFDTCLASKYKPDIEGAEDIRGLCQSACIWMILAGRERILYDKNLVMGFHAARNKTGGRADEDLDMYNERVAIYTHLRPKAEPEAWKLAGLTWWAFHQGATSETKDCTANELNRKYPYFTEDRSLPAPPDRSCRMQGPYEVKRSFK
;
A
#
# COMPACT_ATOMS: atom_id res chain seq x y z
N MET A 1 6.32 -13.09 13.06
CA MET A 1 5.05 -12.38 12.84
C MET A 1 4.51 -11.72 14.12
N ASP A 2 4.35 -12.44 15.24
CA ASP A 2 4.01 -11.86 16.56
C ASP A 2 4.95 -10.72 16.99
N TRP A 3 6.22 -10.83 16.62
CA TRP A 3 7.22 -9.84 16.93
C TRP A 3 6.94 -8.46 16.30
N VAL A 4 6.44 -8.37 15.06
CA VAL A 4 6.13 -7.08 14.42
C VAL A 4 4.95 -6.42 15.12
N ARG A 5 3.89 -7.18 15.40
CA ARG A 5 2.71 -6.70 16.14
C ARG A 5 3.08 -6.24 17.54
N TYR A 6 3.89 -7.04 18.23
CA TYR A 6 4.44 -6.68 19.52
C TYR A 6 5.26 -5.40 19.42
N ARG A 7 6.15 -5.28 18.44
CA ARG A 7 7.02 -4.11 18.29
C ARG A 7 6.24 -2.85 18.01
N ILE A 8 5.27 -2.87 17.09
CA ILE A 8 4.39 -1.73 16.85
C ILE A 8 3.72 -1.31 18.15
N ARG A 9 3.09 -2.24 18.88
CA ARG A 9 2.45 -1.93 20.18
C ARG A 9 3.43 -1.39 21.23
N GLN A 10 4.68 -1.84 21.24
CA GLN A 10 5.68 -1.31 22.17
C GLN A 10 6.12 0.10 21.79
N GLU A 11 6.33 0.38 20.51
CA GLU A 11 6.68 1.74 20.07
C GLU A 11 5.53 2.73 20.36
N LEU A 12 4.28 2.33 20.12
CA LEU A 12 3.10 3.15 20.46
C LEU A 12 2.94 3.41 21.97
N LYS A 13 3.50 2.55 22.82
CA LYS A 13 3.53 2.80 24.27
C LYS A 13 4.61 3.80 24.67
N LYS A 14 5.71 3.87 23.93
CA LYS A 14 6.83 4.78 24.21
C LYS A 14 6.55 6.18 23.69
N ASP A 15 5.90 6.27 22.54
CA ASP A 15 5.53 7.52 21.90
C ASP A 15 4.04 7.48 21.52
N PRO A 16 3.15 7.91 22.44
CA PRO A 16 1.72 7.92 22.19
C PRO A 16 1.28 8.98 21.17
N ASP A 17 2.17 9.92 20.79
CA ASP A 17 1.89 11.00 19.86
C ASP A 17 2.18 10.62 18.40
N VAL A 18 2.68 9.40 18.15
CA VAL A 18 2.84 8.87 16.80
C VAL A 18 1.49 8.88 16.07
N LYS A 19 1.43 9.62 14.96
CA LYS A 19 0.24 9.72 14.11
C LYS A 19 0.42 9.08 12.74
N THR A 20 1.65 8.78 12.35
CA THR A 20 1.96 8.35 10.98
C THR A 20 2.86 7.11 10.99
N VAL A 21 2.49 6.12 10.18
CA VAL A 21 3.30 4.93 9.92
C VAL A 21 3.87 4.99 8.50
N CYS A 22 5.18 5.11 8.40
CA CYS A 22 5.89 5.10 7.12
C CYS A 22 6.32 3.67 6.75
N ILE A 23 6.10 3.24 5.51
CA ILE A 23 6.29 1.84 5.10
C ILE A 23 7.40 1.70 4.05
N ALA A 24 8.32 0.76 4.29
CA ALA A 24 9.29 0.29 3.32
C ALA A 24 9.23 -1.25 3.31
N SER A 25 8.69 -1.85 2.25
CA SER A 25 8.53 -3.32 2.22
C SER A 25 8.47 -3.90 0.81
N PRO A 26 9.19 -5.01 0.56
CA PRO A 26 9.05 -5.79 -0.68
C PRO A 26 7.75 -6.61 -0.73
N GLY A 27 6.89 -6.47 0.28
CA GLY A 27 5.69 -7.29 0.48
C GLY A 27 5.98 -8.53 1.30
N GLY A 28 5.13 -9.53 1.14
CA GLY A 28 5.15 -10.76 1.94
C GLY A 28 3.80 -11.45 1.87
N THR A 29 3.45 -12.17 2.94
CA THR A 29 2.17 -12.87 3.04
C THR A 29 1.01 -11.88 3.13
N SER A 30 -0.07 -12.14 2.39
CA SER A 30 -1.26 -11.29 2.35
C SER A 30 -1.89 -11.10 3.74
N SER A 31 -2.06 -12.19 4.49
CA SER A 31 -2.62 -12.14 5.85
C SER A 31 -1.77 -11.31 6.82
N GLU A 32 -0.44 -11.44 6.77
CA GLU A 32 0.49 -10.67 7.60
C GLU A 32 0.40 -9.16 7.35
N ALA A 33 0.42 -8.77 6.07
CA ALA A 33 0.25 -7.38 5.70
C ALA A 33 -1.09 -6.84 6.18
N MET A 34 -2.13 -7.66 6.12
CA MET A 34 -3.46 -7.26 6.57
C MET A 34 -3.58 -7.10 8.07
N GLU A 35 -2.89 -7.91 8.87
CA GLU A 35 -2.86 -7.69 10.31
C GLU A 35 -2.14 -6.38 10.68
N ILE A 36 -1.10 -5.99 9.94
CA ILE A 36 -0.44 -4.69 10.13
C ILE A 36 -1.39 -3.56 9.73
N ALA A 37 -2.09 -3.71 8.61
CA ALA A 37 -3.10 -2.78 8.14
C ALA A 37 -4.26 -2.60 9.16
N ASP A 38 -4.72 -3.69 9.77
CA ASP A 38 -5.73 -3.67 10.83
C ASP A 38 -5.26 -2.85 12.05
N ILE A 39 -3.97 -2.93 12.42
CA ILE A 39 -3.39 -2.10 13.48
C ILE A 39 -3.33 -0.62 13.07
N ILE A 40 -2.88 -0.32 11.84
CA ILE A 40 -2.85 1.04 11.30
C ILE A 40 -4.24 1.69 11.38
N TYR A 41 -5.26 0.96 10.92
CA TYR A 41 -6.64 1.41 10.93
C TYR A 41 -7.17 1.60 12.36
N LYS A 42 -7.00 0.60 13.24
CA LYS A 42 -7.53 0.62 14.61
C LYS A 42 -7.03 1.83 15.43
N HIS A 43 -5.81 2.27 15.16
CA HIS A 43 -5.21 3.42 15.83
C HIS A 43 -5.36 4.74 15.05
N ALA A 44 -6.11 4.73 13.95
CA ALA A 44 -6.34 5.90 13.09
C ALA A 44 -5.06 6.59 12.62
N PHE A 45 -4.01 5.81 12.32
CA PHE A 45 -2.77 6.36 11.79
C PHE A 45 -2.93 6.81 10.35
N ASP A 46 -2.19 7.85 10.02
CA ASP A 46 -1.85 8.18 8.64
C ASP A 46 -0.76 7.21 8.15
N THR A 47 -0.66 7.04 6.84
CA THR A 47 0.39 6.21 6.22
C THR A 47 1.24 7.04 5.29
N CYS A 48 2.49 6.63 5.12
CA CYS A 48 3.49 7.44 4.45
C CYS A 48 4.40 6.57 3.58
N LEU A 49 4.77 7.12 2.42
CA LEU A 49 5.70 6.51 1.47
C LEU A 49 6.75 7.53 1.01
N ALA A 50 8.02 7.15 1.08
CA ALA A 50 9.18 7.92 0.64
C ALA A 50 10.24 7.00 0.02
N SER A 51 11.08 7.48 -0.89
CA SER A 51 12.20 6.70 -1.47
C SER A 51 13.34 6.41 -0.50
N LYS A 52 13.38 7.11 0.64
CA LYS A 52 14.42 6.98 1.65
C LYS A 52 13.87 7.35 3.02
N TYR A 53 14.20 6.57 4.03
CA TYR A 53 13.88 6.85 5.43
C TYR A 53 15.16 6.90 6.24
N LYS A 54 15.27 7.89 7.13
CA LYS A 54 16.36 8.01 8.08
C LYS A 54 15.84 7.65 9.47
N PRO A 55 16.19 6.48 10.02
CA PRO A 55 15.80 6.14 11.38
C PRO A 55 16.41 7.12 12.37
N ASP A 56 15.64 7.52 13.39
CA ASP A 56 16.16 8.31 14.52
C ASP A 56 16.81 7.38 15.56
N ILE A 57 17.79 6.62 15.11
CA ILE A 57 18.57 5.69 15.93
C ILE A 57 20.03 5.92 15.56
N GLU A 58 20.86 6.21 16.56
CA GLU A 58 22.29 6.43 16.36
C GLU A 58 22.94 5.21 15.69
N GLY A 59 23.70 5.46 14.63
CA GLY A 59 24.38 4.41 13.85
C GLY A 59 23.49 3.59 12.92
N ALA A 60 22.18 3.86 12.85
CA ALA A 60 21.32 3.16 11.90
C ALA A 60 21.56 3.62 10.46
N GLU A 61 21.61 2.66 9.54
CA GLU A 61 21.68 2.93 8.11
C GLU A 61 20.36 3.50 7.58
N ASP A 62 20.47 4.33 6.54
CA ASP A 62 19.30 4.81 5.82
C ASP A 62 18.57 3.65 5.13
N ILE A 63 17.25 3.62 5.28
CA ILE A 63 16.41 2.59 4.68
C ILE A 63 16.01 3.05 3.28
N ARG A 64 16.32 2.24 2.26
CA ARG A 64 15.80 2.44 0.91
C ARG A 64 14.30 2.17 0.91
N GLY A 65 13.54 3.16 0.48
CA GLY A 65 12.10 3.07 0.32
C GLY A 65 11.71 2.30 -0.93
N LEU A 66 10.74 1.41 -0.75
CA LEU A 66 10.00 0.72 -1.81
C LEU A 66 8.69 0.18 -1.22
N CYS A 67 7.68 -0.02 -2.06
CA CYS A 67 6.44 -0.65 -1.62
C CYS A 67 5.90 -1.58 -2.70
N GLN A 68 6.04 -2.88 -2.46
CA GLN A 68 5.77 -3.94 -3.43
C GLN A 68 4.73 -4.92 -2.91
N SER A 69 3.95 -5.52 -3.83
CA SER A 69 3.04 -6.61 -3.49
C SER A 69 2.12 -6.22 -2.32
N ALA A 70 1.99 -7.09 -1.31
CA ALA A 70 1.18 -6.91 -0.11
C ALA A 70 1.38 -5.55 0.62
N CYS A 71 2.52 -4.87 0.43
CA CYS A 71 2.77 -3.54 1.00
C CYS A 71 1.72 -2.50 0.62
N ILE A 72 1.22 -2.56 -0.62
CA ILE A 72 0.25 -1.59 -1.14
C ILE A 72 -0.98 -1.51 -0.25
N TRP A 73 -1.50 -2.67 0.17
CA TRP A 73 -2.71 -2.74 0.96
C TRP A 73 -2.50 -2.27 2.41
N MET A 74 -1.27 -2.30 2.95
CA MET A 74 -0.98 -1.68 4.25
C MET A 74 -1.15 -0.15 4.20
N ILE A 75 -0.76 0.48 3.10
CA ILE A 75 -0.94 1.92 2.89
C ILE A 75 -2.44 2.28 2.82
N LEU A 76 -3.28 1.44 2.25
CA LEU A 76 -4.71 1.74 2.10
C LEU A 76 -5.46 1.90 3.43
N ALA A 77 -4.96 1.29 4.50
CA ALA A 77 -5.52 1.40 5.85
C ALA A 77 -5.34 2.78 6.49
N GLY A 78 -4.36 3.56 6.04
CA GLY A 78 -4.09 4.89 6.58
C GLY A 78 -5.26 5.85 6.35
N ARG A 79 -5.57 6.65 7.39
CA ARG A 79 -6.56 7.73 7.31
C ARG A 79 -6.16 8.69 6.18
N GLU A 80 -4.97 9.27 6.29
CA GLU A 80 -4.26 9.88 5.16
C GLU A 80 -3.24 8.91 4.55
N ARG A 81 -2.99 9.08 3.25
CA ARG A 81 -2.03 8.32 2.45
C ARG A 81 -1.10 9.31 1.79
N ILE A 82 0.05 9.53 2.42
CA ILE A 82 0.97 10.62 2.12
C ILE A 82 2.11 10.09 1.24
N LEU A 83 2.33 10.73 0.09
CA LEU A 83 3.49 10.50 -0.75
C LEU A 83 4.53 11.62 -0.55
N TYR A 84 5.76 11.25 -0.20
CA TYR A 84 6.88 12.19 -0.07
C TYR A 84 7.81 12.22 -1.28
N ASP A 85 7.82 11.17 -2.11
CA ASP A 85 8.68 11.13 -3.30
C ASP A 85 8.04 10.36 -4.46
N LYS A 86 7.84 11.06 -5.57
CA LYS A 86 7.30 10.52 -6.82
C LYS A 86 8.23 9.51 -7.51
N ASN A 87 9.52 9.47 -7.18
CA ASN A 87 10.49 8.47 -7.67
C ASN A 87 10.41 7.12 -6.97
N LEU A 88 9.64 7.02 -5.88
CA LEU A 88 9.54 5.78 -5.12
C LEU A 88 9.15 4.63 -6.04
N VAL A 89 9.91 3.53 -5.92
CA VAL A 89 9.63 2.30 -6.67
C VAL A 89 8.51 1.53 -5.98
N MET A 90 7.48 1.25 -6.76
CA MET A 90 6.24 0.64 -6.31
C MET A 90 5.81 -0.44 -7.29
N GLY A 91 5.22 -1.51 -6.76
CA GLY A 91 4.80 -2.64 -7.58
C GLY A 91 3.44 -3.14 -7.19
N PHE A 92 2.54 -3.09 -8.16
CA PHE A 92 1.18 -3.61 -8.07
C PHE A 92 1.15 -4.93 -8.82
N HIS A 93 0.90 -6.01 -8.09
CA HIS A 93 0.69 -7.32 -8.68
C HIS A 93 -0.13 -8.18 -7.72
N ALA A 94 -0.75 -9.21 -8.28
CA ALA A 94 -1.56 -10.15 -7.52
C ALA A 94 -0.73 -10.89 -6.47
N ALA A 95 -1.40 -11.25 -5.38
CA ALA A 95 -0.90 -12.28 -4.47
C ALA A 95 -0.76 -13.61 -5.24
N ARG A 96 0.20 -14.42 -4.81
CA ARG A 96 0.49 -15.72 -5.43
C ARG A 96 0.11 -16.85 -4.50
N ASN A 97 -0.54 -17.88 -5.05
CA ASN A 97 -0.81 -19.11 -4.33
C ASN A 97 0.44 -20.00 -4.29
N LYS A 98 0.36 -21.15 -3.62
CA LYS A 98 1.49 -22.09 -3.45
C LYS A 98 2.05 -22.65 -4.78
N THR A 99 1.31 -22.55 -5.87
CA THR A 99 1.74 -22.99 -7.21
C THR A 99 2.36 -21.87 -8.03
N GLY A 100 2.43 -20.65 -7.49
CA GLY A 100 2.95 -19.47 -8.19
C GLY A 100 1.91 -18.76 -9.08
N GLY A 101 0.72 -19.33 -9.23
CA GLY A 101 -0.43 -18.69 -9.88
C GLY A 101 -1.05 -17.61 -8.99
N ARG A 102 -2.02 -16.87 -9.55
CA ARG A 102 -2.78 -15.85 -8.82
C ARG A 102 -3.61 -16.47 -7.70
N ALA A 103 -3.59 -15.86 -6.51
CA ALA A 103 -4.38 -16.29 -5.34
C ALA A 103 -5.73 -15.57 -5.28
N ASP A 104 -6.65 -15.88 -6.19
CA ASP A 104 -7.95 -15.18 -6.29
C ASP A 104 -8.75 -15.15 -4.97
N GLU A 105 -8.55 -16.14 -4.11
CA GLU A 105 -9.11 -16.19 -2.75
C GLU A 105 -8.70 -15.01 -1.85
N ASP A 106 -7.55 -14.38 -2.09
CA ASP A 106 -7.08 -13.23 -1.30
C ASP A 106 -7.80 -11.92 -1.69
N LEU A 107 -8.41 -11.88 -2.88
CA LEU A 107 -9.04 -10.66 -3.40
C LEU A 107 -10.24 -10.23 -2.55
N ASP A 108 -11.09 -11.19 -2.17
CA ASP A 108 -12.26 -10.93 -1.33
C ASP A 108 -11.84 -10.38 0.03
N MET A 109 -10.83 -11.02 0.65
CA MET A 109 -10.23 -10.58 1.90
C MET A 109 -9.72 -9.12 1.81
N TYR A 110 -9.07 -8.75 0.70
CA TYR A 110 -8.61 -7.36 0.53
C TYR A 110 -9.77 -6.38 0.37
N ASN A 111 -10.80 -6.73 -0.42
CA ASN A 111 -11.96 -5.87 -0.63
C ASN A 111 -12.76 -5.66 0.67
N GLU A 112 -12.99 -6.73 1.45
CA GLU A 112 -13.65 -6.66 2.74
C GLU A 112 -12.92 -5.71 3.69
N ARG A 113 -11.60 -5.83 3.81
CA ARG A 113 -10.79 -4.97 4.68
C ARG A 113 -10.78 -3.51 4.23
N VAL A 114 -10.67 -3.27 2.94
CA VAL A 114 -10.72 -1.90 2.40
C VAL A 114 -12.08 -1.24 2.66
N ALA A 115 -13.18 -1.98 2.58
CA ALA A 115 -14.50 -1.48 2.97
C ALA A 115 -14.55 -1.14 4.47
N ILE A 116 -13.95 -1.97 5.34
CA ILE A 116 -13.83 -1.68 6.78
C ILE A 116 -13.02 -0.40 7.02
N TYR A 117 -11.86 -0.22 6.37
CA TYR A 117 -10.97 0.91 6.61
C TYR A 117 -11.56 2.27 6.24
N THR A 118 -12.55 2.27 5.35
CA THR A 118 -13.20 3.48 4.84
C THR A 118 -14.47 3.84 5.60
N HIS A 119 -15.07 2.91 6.35
CA HIS A 119 -16.34 3.09 7.06
C HIS A 119 -16.42 4.36 7.92
N LEU A 120 -15.34 4.73 8.63
CA LEU A 120 -15.32 5.88 9.53
C LEU A 120 -14.87 7.18 8.87
N ARG A 121 -14.64 7.20 7.54
CA ARG A 121 -14.11 8.37 6.81
C ARG A 121 -15.25 9.27 6.28
N PRO A 122 -15.02 10.58 6.08
CA PRO A 122 -16.07 11.54 5.68
C PRO A 122 -16.79 11.27 4.33
N LYS A 123 -16.38 10.26 3.56
CA LYS A 123 -17.01 9.79 2.32
C LYS A 123 -16.86 8.28 2.15
N ALA A 124 -17.25 7.53 3.19
CA ALA A 124 -17.02 6.10 3.33
C ALA A 124 -17.34 5.29 2.06
N GLU A 125 -18.57 5.39 1.53
CA GLU A 125 -19.00 4.58 0.39
C GLU A 125 -18.26 4.92 -0.92
N PRO A 126 -18.16 6.19 -1.38
CA PRO A 126 -17.35 6.52 -2.55
C PRO A 126 -15.87 6.11 -2.42
N GLU A 127 -15.30 6.26 -1.22
CA GLU A 127 -13.91 5.87 -0.97
C GLU A 127 -13.74 4.34 -0.98
N ALA A 128 -14.66 3.60 -0.36
CA ALA A 128 -14.70 2.14 -0.39
C ALA A 128 -14.71 1.63 -1.84
N TRP A 129 -15.61 2.16 -2.67
CA TRP A 129 -15.69 1.81 -4.10
C TRP A 129 -14.41 2.14 -4.87
N LYS A 130 -13.81 3.29 -4.59
CA LYS A 130 -12.56 3.71 -5.21
C LYS A 130 -11.42 2.77 -4.84
N LEU A 131 -11.28 2.42 -3.56
CA LEU A 131 -10.20 1.57 -3.07
C LEU A 131 -10.41 0.10 -3.42
N ALA A 132 -11.63 -0.44 -3.38
CA ALA A 132 -11.94 -1.78 -3.88
C ALA A 132 -11.63 -1.87 -5.39
N GLY A 133 -11.92 -0.81 -6.13
CA GLY A 133 -11.53 -0.66 -7.53
C GLY A 133 -10.02 -0.71 -7.76
N LEU A 134 -9.25 -0.04 -6.90
CA LEU A 134 -7.79 -0.07 -6.93
C LEU A 134 -7.28 -1.47 -6.61
N THR A 135 -7.82 -2.12 -5.57
CA THR A 135 -7.50 -3.50 -5.19
C THR A 135 -7.76 -4.47 -6.35
N TRP A 136 -8.93 -4.39 -6.98
CA TRP A 136 -9.24 -5.18 -8.18
C TRP A 136 -8.22 -4.96 -9.31
N TRP A 137 -7.97 -3.69 -9.64
CA TRP A 137 -7.03 -3.30 -10.69
C TRP A 137 -5.61 -3.81 -10.42
N ALA A 138 -5.13 -3.63 -9.19
CA ALA A 138 -3.83 -4.10 -8.71
C ALA A 138 -3.69 -5.61 -8.87
N PHE A 139 -4.72 -6.34 -8.43
CA PHE A 139 -4.74 -7.80 -8.41
C PHE A 139 -4.80 -8.40 -9.82
N HIS A 140 -5.36 -7.67 -10.78
CA HIS A 140 -5.50 -8.11 -12.16
C HIS A 140 -4.34 -7.67 -13.08
N GLN A 141 -3.35 -6.94 -12.57
CA GLN A 141 -2.08 -6.74 -13.30
C GLN A 141 -1.29 -8.05 -13.48
N GLY A 142 -1.76 -9.16 -12.90
CA GLY A 142 -1.13 -10.46 -12.96
C GLY A 142 -0.05 -10.63 -11.90
N ALA A 143 0.83 -11.61 -12.10
CA ALA A 143 1.88 -11.96 -11.15
C ALA A 143 3.29 -11.87 -11.77
N THR A 144 3.46 -11.20 -12.91
CA THR A 144 4.75 -11.12 -13.62
C THR A 144 5.69 -10.10 -12.97
N SER A 145 6.97 -10.10 -13.36
CA SER A 145 7.95 -9.09 -12.93
C SER A 145 7.79 -7.75 -13.64
N GLU A 146 7.06 -7.70 -14.76
CA GLU A 146 6.95 -6.50 -15.61
C GLU A 146 6.18 -5.34 -14.95
N THR A 147 5.48 -5.60 -13.85
CA THR A 147 4.65 -4.62 -13.12
C THR A 147 5.24 -4.24 -11.75
N LYS A 148 6.49 -4.63 -11.47
CA LYS A 148 7.12 -4.49 -10.14
C LYS A 148 7.94 -3.22 -9.93
N ASP A 149 8.21 -2.42 -10.96
CA ASP A 149 9.13 -1.27 -10.84
C ASP A 149 8.52 0.05 -11.35
N CYS A 150 7.24 0.27 -11.09
CA CYS A 150 6.59 1.54 -11.41
C CYS A 150 7.08 2.65 -10.48
N THR A 151 7.16 3.88 -10.98
CA THR A 151 7.28 5.04 -10.08
C THR A 151 5.92 5.32 -9.42
N ALA A 152 5.95 5.86 -8.20
CA ALA A 152 4.73 6.37 -7.57
C ALA A 152 4.01 7.41 -8.44
N ASN A 153 4.76 8.21 -9.22
CA ASN A 153 4.20 9.13 -10.21
C ASN A 153 3.34 8.42 -11.25
N GLU A 154 3.89 7.39 -11.90
CA GLU A 154 3.20 6.66 -12.97
C GLU A 154 1.93 5.97 -12.45
N LEU A 155 2.03 5.34 -11.27
CA LEU A 155 0.89 4.70 -10.63
C LEU A 155 -0.20 5.70 -10.25
N ASN A 156 0.19 6.82 -9.64
CA ASN A 156 -0.77 7.83 -9.20
C ASN A 156 -1.46 8.52 -10.39
N ARG A 157 -0.81 8.60 -11.57
CA ARG A 157 -1.44 9.05 -12.83
C ARG A 157 -2.44 8.03 -13.36
N LYS A 158 -2.16 6.73 -13.27
CA LYS A 158 -3.08 5.67 -13.74
C LYS A 158 -4.26 5.49 -12.79
N TYR A 159 -4.02 5.49 -11.48
CA TYR A 159 -5.03 5.36 -10.44
C TYR A 159 -4.66 6.20 -9.20
N PRO A 160 -5.21 7.42 -9.05
CA PRO A 160 -4.87 8.27 -7.91
C PRO A 160 -5.36 7.66 -6.60
N TYR A 161 -4.47 7.33 -5.67
CA TYR A 161 -4.87 6.77 -4.36
C TYR A 161 -4.22 7.42 -3.14
N PHE A 162 -3.16 8.20 -3.31
CA PHE A 162 -2.67 9.08 -2.24
C PHE A 162 -3.70 10.18 -1.98
N THR A 163 -3.93 10.49 -0.70
CA THR A 163 -4.79 11.62 -0.30
C THR A 163 -3.99 12.91 -0.25
N GLU A 164 -2.68 12.81 -0.04
CA GLU A 164 -1.77 13.94 0.01
C GLU A 164 -0.46 13.63 -0.73
N ASP A 165 -0.03 14.57 -1.56
CA ASP A 165 1.23 14.50 -2.30
C ASP A 165 2.12 15.68 -1.89
N ARG A 166 3.18 15.37 -1.13
CA ARG A 166 4.18 16.32 -0.62
C ARG A 166 5.49 16.27 -1.41
N SER A 167 5.49 15.59 -2.55
CA SER A 167 6.71 15.40 -3.34
C SER A 167 7.17 16.67 -4.06
N LEU A 168 8.49 16.77 -4.25
CA LEU A 168 9.10 17.72 -5.17
C LEU A 168 8.77 17.38 -6.65
N PRO A 169 9.02 18.28 -7.61
CA PRO A 169 8.54 18.17 -8.99
C PRO A 169 8.86 16.84 -9.68
N ALA A 170 7.92 16.40 -10.52
CA ALA A 170 7.77 15.04 -10.99
C ALA A 170 8.97 14.54 -11.84
N PRO A 171 9.51 13.35 -11.55
CA PRO A 171 10.45 12.66 -12.43
C PRO A 171 9.76 12.12 -13.69
N PRO A 172 10.53 11.86 -14.77
CA PRO A 172 9.99 11.14 -15.93
C PRO A 172 9.54 9.72 -15.53
N ASP A 173 8.48 9.24 -16.17
CA ASP A 173 7.97 7.90 -15.93
C ASP A 173 9.01 6.85 -16.34
N ARG A 174 9.25 5.84 -15.48
CA ARG A 174 10.15 4.72 -15.81
C ARG A 174 9.47 3.67 -16.70
N SER A 175 8.17 3.83 -16.98
CA SER A 175 7.34 2.97 -17.82
C SER A 175 7.35 1.52 -17.32
N CYS A 176 6.56 1.25 -16.28
CA CYS A 176 6.14 -0.12 -16.03
C CYS A 176 4.98 -0.49 -16.96
N ARG A 177 4.89 -1.74 -17.40
CA ARG A 177 3.91 -2.18 -18.41
C ARG A 177 2.50 -2.39 -17.84
N MET A 178 2.16 -1.66 -16.78
CA MET A 178 0.85 -1.77 -16.15
C MET A 178 -0.25 -1.19 -17.01
N GLN A 179 -1.30 -1.98 -17.19
CA GLN A 179 -2.53 -1.56 -17.84
C GLN A 179 -3.26 -0.53 -16.98
N GLY A 180 -3.95 0.41 -17.61
CA GLY A 180 -4.83 1.36 -16.92
C GLY A 180 -6.08 0.68 -16.33
N PRO A 181 -6.78 1.31 -15.38
CA PRO A 181 -7.97 0.73 -14.74
C PRO A 181 -9.11 0.38 -15.69
N TYR A 182 -9.27 1.13 -16.79
CA TYR A 182 -10.33 0.87 -17.77
C TYR A 182 -10.02 -0.33 -18.68
N GLU A 183 -8.75 -0.72 -18.79
CA GLU A 183 -8.31 -1.86 -19.59
C GLU A 183 -8.48 -3.18 -18.83
N VAL A 184 -8.52 -3.11 -17.49
CA VAL A 184 -8.81 -4.23 -16.61
C VAL A 184 -10.33 -4.36 -16.43
N LYS A 185 -10.96 -5.30 -17.15
CA LYS A 185 -12.41 -5.55 -17.04
C LYS A 185 -12.78 -5.90 -15.59
N ARG A 186 -13.74 -5.16 -15.02
CA ARG A 186 -14.43 -5.56 -13.79
C ARG A 186 -15.53 -6.54 -14.16
N SER A 187 -15.34 -7.82 -13.87
CA SER A 187 -16.42 -8.78 -13.85
C SER A 187 -16.95 -8.85 -12.43
N PHE A 188 -17.96 -8.03 -12.12
CA PHE A 188 -18.76 -8.25 -10.93
C PHE A 188 -19.60 -9.50 -11.20
N LYS A 189 -19.39 -10.56 -10.40
CA LYS A 189 -20.33 -11.67 -10.31
C LYS A 189 -21.36 -11.36 -9.24
#